data_AF-A0AAD9KTI5-F1
#
_entry.id   AF-A0AAD9KTI5-F1
#
_cell.length_a   1.000
_cell.length_b   1.000
_cell.length_c   1.000
_cell.angle_alpha   90.00
_cell.angle_beta   90.00
_cell.angle_gamma   90.00
#
_symmetry.space_group_name_H-M   'P 1'
#
loop_
_entity.id
_entity.type
_entity.pdbx_description
1 polymer ?
#
loop_
_entity_poly.entity_id
_entity_poly.type
_entity_poly.pdbx_seq_one_letter_code
_entity_poly.pdbx_strand_id
1 'polypeptide(L)'
;MTRNVYVDVLNKSSIDDDDDITLVTQLTSSRSEKLYSLVLRWPGPISVSVYVEHSIAIASLKEEMKTKLSKRNNIALHLVGEAGPFFPVNFLRNVALEHAKTKYIFLSDVDFEPMPRLEGYLKRYISEGYLQGKTVGS
;
A
#
# COMPACT_ATOMS: atom_id res chain seq x y z
N MET A 1 14.48 -11.45 -17.15
CA MET A 1 13.11 -11.04 -17.51
C MET A 1 12.77 -9.79 -16.72
N THR A 2 12.41 -8.71 -17.40
CA THR A 2 12.00 -7.46 -16.77
C THR A 2 10.51 -7.55 -16.40
N ARG A 3 10.16 -7.24 -15.15
CA ARG A 3 8.76 -7.17 -14.70
C ARG A 3 8.13 -5.87 -15.18
N ASN A 4 6.91 -5.93 -15.68
CA ASN A 4 6.14 -4.72 -15.98
C ASN A 4 5.56 -4.17 -14.67
N VAL A 5 5.92 -2.93 -14.34
CA VAL A 5 5.42 -2.22 -13.15
C VAL A 5 4.69 -0.97 -13.58
N TYR A 6 3.44 -0.84 -13.13
CA TYR A 6 2.60 0.33 -13.35
C TYR A 6 2.47 1.05 -12.01
N VAL A 7 3.25 2.12 -11.86
CA VAL A 7 3.33 2.89 -10.61
C VAL A 7 2.13 3.83 -10.50
N ASP A 8 1.54 3.88 -9.30
CA ASP A 8 0.45 4.78 -8.90
C ASP A 8 -0.62 4.97 -10.00
N VAL A 9 -1.32 3.89 -10.30
CA VAL A 9 -2.32 3.86 -11.39
C VAL A 9 -3.58 4.68 -11.08
N LEU A 10 -3.75 5.12 -9.82
CA LEU A 10 -4.79 6.06 -9.42
C LEU A 10 -4.41 7.50 -9.78
N ASN A 11 -3.11 7.82 -9.74
CA ASN A 11 -2.51 9.09 -10.11
C ASN A 11 -3.27 10.28 -9.51
N LYS A 12 -3.43 10.27 -8.19
CA LYS A 12 -4.10 11.34 -7.44
C LYS A 12 -3.05 12.17 -6.72
N SER A 13 -3.21 13.49 -6.75
CA SER A 13 -2.44 14.38 -5.87
C SER A 13 -2.90 14.17 -4.42
N SER A 14 -2.04 13.60 -3.60
CA SER A 14 -2.25 13.50 -2.14
C SER A 14 -1.67 14.73 -1.44
N ILE A 15 -2.34 15.18 -0.39
CA ILE A 15 -1.79 16.10 0.61
C ILE A 15 -1.65 15.23 1.86
N ASP A 16 -0.49 14.61 2.01
CA ASP A 16 -0.17 13.79 3.17
C ASP A 16 0.53 14.70 4.20
N ASP A 17 0.18 14.57 5.48
CA ASP A 17 0.87 15.28 6.56
C ASP A 17 2.23 14.62 6.83
N ASP A 18 3.21 15.39 7.29
CA ASP A 18 4.58 14.89 7.54
C ASP A 18 4.60 13.84 8.66
N ASP A 19 3.63 13.94 9.58
CA ASP A 19 3.40 13.00 10.68
C ASP A 19 2.43 11.86 10.34
N ASP A 20 1.87 11.83 9.12
CA ASP A 20 1.01 10.72 8.70
C ASP A 20 1.81 9.41 8.61
N ILE A 21 1.12 8.29 8.84
CA ILE A 21 1.72 6.97 8.76
C ILE A 21 1.22 6.29 7.50
N THR A 22 2.13 5.97 6.58
CA THR A 22 1.78 5.22 5.37
C THR A 22 1.64 3.75 5.73
N LEU A 23 0.46 3.16 5.53
CA LEU A 23 0.33 1.72 5.54
C LEU A 23 0.92 1.17 4.25
N VAL A 24 1.90 0.28 4.37
CA VAL A 24 2.51 -0.40 3.23
C VAL A 24 2.09 -1.85 3.24
N THR A 25 1.54 -2.32 2.12
CA THR A 25 1.12 -3.71 1.97
C THR A 25 1.27 -4.22 0.55
N GLN A 26 1.13 -5.53 0.38
CA GLN A 26 1.16 -6.19 -0.92
C GLN A 26 0.14 -7.32 -0.95
N LEU A 27 -0.39 -7.61 -2.13
CA LEU A 27 -1.39 -8.66 -2.34
C LEU A 27 -1.38 -9.20 -3.76
N THR A 28 -2.08 -10.31 -3.96
CA THR A 28 -2.53 -10.77 -5.29
C THR A 28 -3.83 -10.07 -5.69
N SER A 29 -4.14 -10.05 -6.98
CA SER A 29 -5.40 -9.53 -7.52
C SER A 29 -6.64 -10.16 -6.84
N SER A 30 -6.57 -11.47 -6.54
CA SER A 30 -7.62 -12.24 -5.87
C SER A 30 -7.94 -11.81 -4.43
N ARG A 31 -7.11 -10.96 -3.83
CA ARG A 31 -7.29 -10.43 -2.47
C ARG A 31 -7.76 -8.98 -2.43
N SER A 32 -8.26 -8.43 -3.55
CA SER A 32 -8.74 -7.05 -3.65
C SER A 32 -9.79 -6.67 -2.59
N GLU A 33 -10.68 -7.58 -2.22
CA GLU A 33 -11.69 -7.34 -1.17
C GLU A 33 -11.07 -7.07 0.22
N LYS A 34 -9.90 -7.66 0.51
CA LYS A 34 -9.15 -7.35 1.73
C LYS A 34 -8.63 -5.92 1.71
N LEU A 35 -8.10 -5.47 0.57
CA LEU A 35 -7.70 -4.09 0.37
C LEU A 35 -8.88 -3.12 0.55
N TYR A 36 -10.06 -3.42 -0.01
CA TYR A 36 -11.23 -2.55 0.13
C TYR A 36 -11.67 -2.42 1.60
N SER A 37 -11.61 -3.51 2.35
CA SER A 37 -11.89 -3.51 3.80
C SER A 37 -10.84 -2.73 4.60
N LEU A 38 -9.56 -2.90 4.26
CA LEU A 38 -8.44 -2.19 4.87
C LEU A 38 -8.56 -0.66 4.69
N VAL A 39 -8.93 -0.23 3.48
CA VAL A 39 -9.14 1.17 3.11
C VAL A 39 -10.23 1.85 3.94
N LEU A 40 -11.22 1.11 4.45
CA LEU A 40 -12.25 1.66 5.32
C LEU A 40 -11.77 1.86 6.77
N ARG A 41 -10.73 1.14 7.20
CA ARG A 41 -10.25 1.12 8.60
C ARG A 41 -9.02 1.97 8.82
N TRP A 42 -8.18 2.15 7.81
CA TRP A 42 -6.95 2.92 7.86
C TRP A 42 -7.15 4.32 7.25
N PRO A 43 -7.32 5.39 8.04
CA PRO A 43 -7.59 6.74 7.50
C PRO A 43 -6.37 7.40 6.84
N GLY A 44 -5.15 7.07 7.29
CA GLY A 44 -3.91 7.63 6.76
C GLY A 44 -3.53 7.09 5.38
N PRO A 45 -2.41 7.55 4.81
CA PRO A 45 -1.96 7.15 3.48
C PRO A 45 -1.76 5.64 3.34
N ILE A 46 -1.98 5.11 2.14
CA ILE A 46 -1.75 3.70 1.81
C ILE A 46 -0.86 3.63 0.57
N SER A 47 0.20 2.83 0.63
CA SER A 47 0.96 2.41 -0.55
C SER A 47 0.83 0.90 -0.70
N VAL A 48 0.31 0.45 -1.84
CA VAL A 48 -0.02 -0.96 -2.06
C VAL A 48 0.42 -1.44 -3.44
N SER A 49 1.10 -2.59 -3.47
CA SER A 49 1.44 -3.29 -4.71
C SER A 49 0.56 -4.52 -4.91
N VAL A 50 -0.05 -4.64 -6.08
CA VAL A 50 -0.88 -5.78 -6.47
C VAL A 50 -0.15 -6.61 -7.53
N TYR A 51 0.05 -7.89 -7.25
CA TYR A 51 0.49 -8.86 -8.24
C TYR A 51 -0.67 -9.21 -9.17
N VAL A 52 -0.41 -9.11 -10.48
CA VAL A 52 -1.40 -9.37 -11.53
C VAL A 52 -0.97 -10.56 -12.36
N GLU A 53 -1.71 -11.65 -12.23
CA GLU A 53 -1.57 -12.88 -12.99
C GLU A 53 -1.74 -12.62 -14.49
N HIS A 54 -1.02 -13.38 -15.34
CA HIS A 54 -1.04 -13.20 -16.79
C HIS A 54 -2.43 -13.37 -17.41
N SER A 55 -3.32 -14.11 -16.76
CA SER A 55 -4.71 -14.31 -17.17
C SER A 55 -5.61 -13.09 -16.96
N ILE A 56 -5.14 -12.06 -16.23
CA ILE A 56 -5.92 -10.88 -15.88
C ILE A 56 -5.46 -9.68 -16.71
N ALA A 57 -6.41 -9.05 -17.41
CA ALA A 57 -6.15 -7.82 -18.14
C ALA A 57 -5.90 -6.66 -17.16
N ILE A 58 -4.67 -6.14 -17.13
CA ILE A 58 -4.25 -5.03 -16.25
C ILE A 58 -5.16 -3.80 -16.39
N ALA A 59 -5.59 -3.47 -17.61
CA ALA A 59 -6.49 -2.33 -17.85
C ALA A 59 -7.84 -2.50 -17.15
N SER A 60 -8.42 -3.71 -17.19
CA SER A 60 -9.71 -3.99 -16.54
C SER A 60 -9.59 -3.93 -15.01
N LEU A 61 -8.55 -4.55 -14.45
CA LEU A 61 -8.30 -4.50 -13.01
C LEU A 61 -8.05 -3.08 -12.52
N LYS A 62 -7.28 -2.29 -13.29
CA LYS A 62 -7.04 -0.88 -13.01
C LYS A 62 -8.33 -0.09 -12.92
N GLU A 63 -9.23 -0.19 -13.89
CA GLU A 63 -10.49 0.56 -13.89
C GLU A 63 -11.44 0.13 -12.77
N GLU A 64 -11.49 -1.17 -12.44
CA GLU A 64 -12.24 -1.68 -11.30
C GLU A 64 -11.74 -1.07 -9.97
N MET A 65 -10.44 -1.19 -9.70
CA MET A 65 -9.83 -0.69 -8.48
C MET A 65 -9.92 0.84 -8.41
N LYS A 66 -9.76 1.54 -9.52
CA LYS A 66 -9.92 3.01 -9.58
C LYS A 66 -11.33 3.44 -9.21
N THR A 67 -12.35 2.72 -9.66
CA THR A 67 -13.73 2.96 -9.28
C THR A 67 -13.95 2.73 -7.78
N LYS A 68 -13.50 1.58 -7.26
CA LYS A 68 -13.67 1.20 -5.84
C LYS A 68 -12.91 2.10 -4.87
N LEU A 69 -11.72 2.56 -5.26
CA LEU A 69 -10.84 3.42 -4.46
C LEU A 69 -11.00 4.91 -4.79
N SER A 70 -12.00 5.29 -5.59
CA SER A 70 -12.23 6.66 -6.06
C SER A 70 -12.39 7.67 -4.93
N LYS A 71 -13.01 7.26 -3.80
CA LYS A 71 -13.36 8.11 -2.65
C LYS A 71 -12.17 8.67 -1.87
N ARG A 72 -10.96 8.15 -2.07
CA ARG A 72 -9.75 8.55 -1.34
C ARG A 72 -8.64 8.99 -2.28
N ASN A 73 -7.93 10.05 -1.93
CA ASN A 73 -6.81 10.62 -2.68
C ASN A 73 -5.44 10.25 -2.11
N ASN A 74 -5.38 9.68 -0.91
CA ASN A 74 -4.16 9.25 -0.23
C ASN A 74 -3.89 7.74 -0.38
N ILE A 75 -4.06 7.20 -1.59
CA ILE A 75 -3.78 5.79 -1.91
C ILE A 75 -2.90 5.75 -3.16
N ALA A 76 -1.70 5.21 -3.03
CA ALA A 76 -0.83 4.85 -4.14
C ALA A 76 -1.03 3.36 -4.45
N LEU A 77 -1.50 3.06 -5.66
CA LEU A 77 -1.78 1.71 -6.13
C LEU A 77 -0.81 1.33 -7.26
N HIS A 78 0.03 0.32 -7.02
CA HIS A 78 1.01 -0.16 -7.99
C HIS A 78 0.58 -1.52 -8.51
N LEU A 79 0.60 -1.73 -9.82
CA LEU A 79 0.32 -3.03 -10.42
C LEU A 79 1.63 -3.65 -10.92
N VAL A 80 1.90 -4.89 -10.54
CA VAL A 80 3.08 -5.64 -10.95
C VAL A 80 2.63 -6.86 -11.73
N GLY A 81 2.93 -6.87 -13.02
CA GLY A 81 2.63 -8.01 -13.88
C GLY A 81 3.46 -9.23 -13.51
N GLU A 82 2.84 -10.41 -13.64
CA GLU A 82 3.50 -11.71 -13.54
C GLU A 82 4.75 -11.79 -14.43
N ALA A 83 5.87 -12.20 -13.83
CA ALA A 83 7.08 -12.54 -14.58
C ALA A 83 7.86 -13.63 -13.87
N GLY A 84 8.03 -14.75 -14.58
CA GLY A 84 8.70 -15.95 -14.10
C GLY A 84 7.80 -16.85 -13.24
N PRO A 85 8.33 -18.00 -12.80
CA PRO A 85 7.54 -19.05 -12.16
C PRO A 85 7.32 -18.85 -10.65
N PHE A 86 7.95 -17.85 -10.04
CA PHE A 86 7.92 -17.66 -8.59
C PHE A 86 7.19 -16.38 -8.19
N PHE A 87 6.37 -16.47 -7.15
CA PHE A 87 5.67 -15.31 -6.57
C PHE A 87 6.68 -14.33 -5.94
N PRO A 88 6.80 -13.08 -6.43
CA PRO A 88 7.90 -12.21 -6.09
C PRO A 88 7.58 -11.32 -4.87
N VAL A 89 7.27 -11.93 -3.72
CA VAL A 89 6.78 -11.21 -2.52
C VAL A 89 7.68 -10.05 -2.08
N ASN A 90 9.01 -10.24 -2.13
CA ASN A 90 9.97 -9.19 -1.76
C ASN A 90 9.97 -8.03 -2.76
N PHE A 91 9.77 -8.31 -4.05
CA PHE A 91 9.71 -7.28 -5.08
C PHE A 91 8.46 -6.42 -4.91
N LEU A 92 7.30 -7.05 -4.67
CA LEU A 92 6.04 -6.35 -4.39
C LEU A 92 6.19 -5.41 -3.21
N ARG A 93 6.70 -5.93 -2.08
CA ARG A 93 6.98 -5.13 -0.88
C ARG A 93 7.87 -3.94 -1.19
N ASN A 94 8.95 -4.13 -1.95
CA ASN A 94 9.87 -3.05 -2.30
C ASN A 94 9.19 -1.98 -3.16
N VAL A 95 8.39 -2.37 -4.17
CA VAL A 95 7.61 -1.43 -4.97
C VAL A 95 6.69 -0.58 -4.08
N ALA A 96 5.97 -1.20 -3.14
CA ALA A 96 5.10 -0.45 -2.24
C ALA A 96 5.89 0.45 -1.27
N LEU A 97 7.02 -0.02 -0.74
CA LEU A 97 7.89 0.77 0.15
C LEU A 97 8.53 1.98 -0.54
N GLU A 98 9.06 1.80 -1.76
CA GLU A 98 9.72 2.86 -2.54
C GLU A 98 8.80 4.04 -2.87
N HIS A 99 7.49 3.81 -2.89
CA HIS A 99 6.48 4.82 -3.16
C HIS A 99 5.69 5.28 -1.93
N ALA A 100 6.06 4.81 -0.72
CA ALA A 100 5.57 5.38 0.52
C ALA A 100 6.16 6.79 0.70
N LYS A 101 5.31 7.80 0.90
CA LYS A 101 5.73 9.22 0.91
C LYS A 101 5.97 9.78 2.30
N THR A 102 5.48 9.13 3.35
CA THR A 102 5.56 9.67 4.71
C THR A 102 6.79 9.15 5.46
N LYS A 103 7.21 9.89 6.49
CA LYS A 103 8.35 9.55 7.34
C LYS A 103 8.16 8.23 8.09
N TYR A 104 6.93 7.92 8.49
CA TYR A 104 6.60 6.73 9.26
C TYR A 104 5.82 5.74 8.41
N ILE A 105 6.24 4.47 8.45
CA ILE A 105 5.64 3.39 7.69
C ILE A 105 5.11 2.33 8.64
N PHE A 106 3.87 1.90 8.41
CA PHE A 106 3.29 0.71 9.01
C PHE A 106 3.23 -0.41 7.96
N LEU A 107 4.28 -1.24 7.92
CA LEU A 107 4.36 -2.38 7.00
C LEU A 107 3.54 -3.55 7.55
N SER A 108 2.53 -3.99 6.80
CA SER A 108 1.61 -5.04 7.23
C SER A 108 1.18 -5.95 6.09
N ASP A 109 0.85 -7.21 6.40
CA ASP A 109 0.12 -8.08 5.47
C ASP A 109 -1.30 -7.52 5.23
N VAL A 110 -1.85 -7.76 4.03
CA VAL A 110 -3.20 -7.36 3.65
C VAL A 110 -4.27 -8.11 4.45
N ASP A 111 -3.95 -9.30 4.95
CA ASP A 111 -4.85 -10.08 5.81
C ASP A 111 -4.95 -9.53 7.23
N PHE A 112 -4.03 -8.65 7.63
CA PHE A 112 -4.11 -8.00 8.93
C PHE A 112 -5.20 -6.93 8.90
N GLU A 113 -6.23 -7.12 9.72
CA GLU A 113 -7.32 -6.17 9.85
C GLU A 113 -7.02 -5.20 11.02
N PRO A 114 -6.55 -3.97 10.75
CA PRO A 114 -6.23 -3.03 11.82
C PRO A 114 -7.51 -2.63 12.57
N MET A 115 -7.37 -2.43 13.88
CA MET A 115 -8.45 -1.81 14.65
C MET A 115 -8.77 -0.43 14.05
N PRO A 116 -10.05 -0.01 14.04
CA PRO A 116 -10.40 1.32 13.55
C PRO A 116 -9.54 2.41 14.19
N ARG A 117 -9.00 3.32 13.38
CA ARG A 117 -8.15 4.44 13.80
C ARG A 117 -6.78 4.06 14.39
N LEU A 118 -6.29 2.85 14.15
CA LEU A 118 -4.94 2.44 14.57
C LEU A 118 -3.86 3.47 14.20
N GLU A 119 -3.94 4.04 13.00
CA GLU A 119 -3.06 5.10 12.52
C GLU A 119 -2.98 6.30 13.50
N GLY A 120 -4.12 6.81 13.96
CA GLY A 120 -4.15 7.92 14.92
C GLY A 120 -3.56 7.56 16.29
N TYR A 121 -3.73 6.32 16.75
CA TYR A 121 -3.07 5.85 17.98
C TYR A 121 -1.55 5.79 17.81
N LEU A 122 -1.07 5.29 16.67
CA LEU A 122 0.35 5.24 16.36
C LEU A 122 0.95 6.65 16.27
N LYS A 123 0.26 7.60 15.61
CA LYS A 123 0.68 9.02 15.56
C LYS A 123 0.84 9.61 16.95
N ARG A 124 -0.14 9.37 17.83
CA ARG A 124 -0.07 9.80 19.23
C ARG A 124 1.11 9.16 19.98
N TYR A 125 1.37 7.87 19.79
CA TYR A 125 2.49 7.20 20.45
C TYR A 125 3.86 7.67 19.95
N ILE A 126 3.95 8.07 18.68
CA ILE A 126 5.15 8.71 18.13
C ILE A 126 5.34 10.09 18.77
N SER A 127 4.29 10.92 18.83
CA SER A 127 4.40 12.27 19.40
C SER A 127 4.67 12.27 20.91
N GLU A 128 4.16 11.28 21.63
CA GLU A 128 4.43 11.04 23.06
C GLU A 128 5.79 10.34 23.30
N GLY A 129 6.52 9.96 22.25
CA GLY A 129 7.86 9.37 22.35
C GLY A 129 7.90 7.89 22.76
N TYR A 130 6.75 7.20 22.77
CA TYR A 130 6.67 5.76 23.05
C TYR A 130 7.23 4.91 21.90
N LEU A 131 7.16 5.42 20.67
CA LEU A 131 7.73 4.78 19.49
C LEU A 131 8.93 5.61 19.00
N GLN A 132 10.14 5.11 19.29
CA GLN A 132 11.37 5.68 18.77
C GLN A 132 11.82 4.83 17.58
N GLY A 133 12.00 5.47 16.42
CA GLY A 133 12.58 4.79 15.27
C GLY A 133 13.98 4.29 15.60
N LYS A 134 14.28 3.01 15.30
CA LYS A 134 15.66 2.55 15.18
C LYS A 134 16.12 2.84 13.75
N THR A 135 17.03 3.79 13.59
CA THR A 135 17.86 3.86 12.38
C THR A 135 18.76 2.63 12.38
N VAL A 136 18.68 1.79 11.35
CA VAL A 136 19.67 0.74 11.13
C VAL A 136 20.94 1.44 10.63
N GLY A 137 21.80 1.85 11.57
CA GLY A 137 23.03 2.60 11.28
C GLY A 137 23.40 3.56 12.39
N SER A 138 23.85 3.02 13.53
CA SER A 138 24.69 3.70 14.52
C SER A 138 25.60 2.66 15.15
#